data_AF-A0A1F9BV29-F1
#
_entry.id   AF-A0A1F9BV29-F1
#
_cell.length_a   1.000
_cell.length_b   1.000
_cell.length_c   1.000
_cell.angle_alpha   90.00
_cell.angle_beta   90.00
_cell.angle_gamma   90.00
#
_symmetry.space_group_name_H-M   'P 1'
#
loop_
_entity.id
_entity.type
_entity.pdbx_description
1 polymer ?
#
loop_
_entity_poly.entity_id
_entity_poly.type
_entity_poly.pdbx_seq_one_letter_code
_entity_poly.pdbx_strand_id
1 'polypeptide(L)'
;MRPLNDILEEALRDGKRRPAYKIYAFDPALDSLGEIVRGEYAQTPYDFTSFCKNISWSPAKLSFTLGDPEGLFHPDSGTDRAYLRDGVILRLREGDARVAENLWPWTFTGLIRGQIGWQKTRKSQNLEAKVTAYSRENSQSLKRRQITSREYTVGTELGVFLYDIAQAFMGLSSEEIRIPPVLGLQLRHQINQIAQMTPWDAISTILATVGKVPYFDGDGRLTCIDKNMHRLPDRILPDYIRIHDYQVPERSQDTINKVRVIFLDTTLERVDSPYQKLGQAQVTTGFFSMHEKLECWWSEDHKQRAAGSSMKVIKSVNSGILPVGTERYEEKDEFHGEIHVDIAVWVPILATVMLLEYLAAALIPDKTSGGQPVQTNPTSGTGITLPFGVTISWGRILQAQAMGAIMLIMMSMGSAQYEIWGIPYDYAYLEKESIAIEEGLDYWEENEKAIKNDFLGSYEQADSLAILEHIWEKSNAYPRKLLLDDDLALEIGDIAVLPDGRKFMVSGMSKAIRRGEVPILALDGFKVMTP
;
A
#
# COMPACT_ATOMS: atom_id res chain seq x y z
N MET A 1 28.48 7.07 -10.75
CA MET A 1 29.84 7.64 -10.86
C MET A 1 29.80 9.15 -10.89
N ARG A 2 30.73 9.76 -10.17
CA ARG A 2 30.90 11.21 -10.14
C ARG A 2 31.64 11.71 -11.38
N PRO A 3 31.13 12.72 -12.10
CA PRO A 3 31.90 13.38 -13.15
C PRO A 3 33.06 14.15 -12.49
N LEU A 4 34.29 13.79 -12.83
CA LEU A 4 35.47 14.57 -12.48
C LEU A 4 35.85 15.49 -13.63
N ASN A 5 36.52 16.59 -13.31
CA ASN A 5 37.14 17.44 -14.33
C ASN A 5 38.31 16.70 -14.98
N ASP A 6 38.46 16.80 -16.31
CA ASP A 6 39.51 16.15 -17.10
C ASP A 6 40.92 16.37 -16.51
N ILE A 7 41.21 17.59 -16.05
CA ILE A 7 42.51 17.95 -15.44
C ILE A 7 42.75 17.17 -14.14
N LEU A 8 41.71 17.01 -13.33
CA LEU A 8 41.78 16.25 -12.08
C LEU A 8 41.87 14.75 -12.37
N GLU A 9 41.13 14.26 -13.37
CA GLU A 9 41.20 12.85 -13.75
C GLU A 9 42.60 12.48 -14.29
N GLU A 10 43.20 13.33 -15.12
CA GLU A 10 44.58 13.15 -15.60
C GLU A 10 45.57 13.13 -14.43
N ALA A 11 45.44 14.06 -13.48
CA ALA A 11 46.26 14.09 -12.28
C ALA A 11 46.14 12.81 -11.43
N LEU A 12 44.95 12.20 -11.36
CA LEU A 12 44.70 10.93 -10.66
C LEU A 12 45.20 9.70 -11.45
N ARG A 13 45.37 9.80 -12.78
CA ARG A 13 45.88 8.71 -13.63
C ARG A 13 47.41 8.60 -13.59
N ASP A 14 48.12 9.72 -13.52
CA ASP A 14 49.58 9.82 -13.63
C ASP A 14 50.42 9.12 -12.53
N GLY A 15 49.80 8.56 -11.49
CA GLY A 15 50.49 7.85 -10.40
C GLY A 15 51.40 8.72 -9.51
N LYS A 16 51.53 10.02 -9.79
CA LYS A 16 52.30 11.02 -9.02
C LYS A 16 51.39 11.92 -8.19
N ARG A 17 50.44 11.32 -7.45
CA ARG A 17 49.42 12.06 -6.72
C ARG A 17 50.01 12.89 -5.58
N ARG A 18 49.58 14.14 -5.44
CA ARG A 18 49.84 15.00 -4.27
C ARG A 18 48.52 15.26 -3.54
N PRO A 19 48.05 14.32 -2.71
CA PRO A 19 46.75 14.40 -2.08
C PRO A 19 46.65 15.64 -1.21
N ALA A 20 45.59 16.40 -1.40
CA ALA A 20 45.27 17.57 -0.62
C ALA A 20 43.78 17.56 -0.28
N TYR A 21 43.45 18.13 0.88
CA TYR A 21 42.08 18.23 1.36
C TYR A 21 41.86 19.58 2.01
N LYS A 22 40.60 20.01 2.05
CA LYS A 22 40.16 21.14 2.83
C LYS A 22 38.84 20.88 3.54
N ILE A 23 38.75 21.32 4.78
CA ILE A 23 37.52 21.23 5.59
C ILE A 23 36.99 22.64 5.81
N TYR A 24 35.77 22.86 5.34
CA TYR A 24 35.06 24.12 5.44
C TYR A 24 33.91 24.01 6.42
N ALA A 25 33.74 25.05 7.24
CA ALA A 25 32.59 25.20 8.10
C ALA A 25 31.79 26.44 7.78
N PHE A 26 30.48 26.30 7.90
CA PHE A 26 29.50 27.33 7.63
C PHE A 26 28.64 27.52 8.87
N ASP A 27 28.45 28.79 9.24
CA ASP A 27 27.56 29.18 10.32
C ASP A 27 26.10 28.95 9.91
N PRO A 28 25.33 28.10 10.64
CA PRO A 28 23.94 27.80 10.32
C PRO A 28 22.96 28.96 10.59
N ALA A 29 23.39 30.06 11.23
CA ALA A 29 22.56 31.26 11.36
C ALA A 29 22.55 32.14 10.12
N LEU A 30 23.55 32.00 9.24
CA LEU A 30 23.68 32.82 8.04
C LEU A 30 23.16 32.10 6.80
N ASP A 31 23.55 30.83 6.63
CA ASP A 31 23.16 30.04 5.46
C ASP A 31 22.59 28.69 5.91
N SER A 32 21.52 28.27 5.24
CA SER A 32 20.93 26.95 5.39
C SER A 32 21.73 25.89 4.62
N LEU A 33 21.54 24.61 4.99
CA LEU A 33 22.17 23.49 4.26
C LEU A 33 21.77 23.47 2.79
N GLY A 34 20.51 23.79 2.45
CA GLY A 34 20.05 23.81 1.07
C GLY A 34 20.77 24.87 0.23
N GLU A 35 20.92 26.09 0.75
CA GLU A 35 21.66 27.18 0.08
C GLU A 35 23.12 26.80 -0.17
N ILE A 36 23.77 26.15 0.80
CA ILE A 36 25.16 25.71 0.64
C ILE A 36 25.31 24.60 -0.40
N VAL A 37 24.36 23.66 -0.48
CA VAL A 37 24.35 22.58 -1.48
C VAL A 37 24.09 23.13 -2.88
N ARG A 38 23.26 24.17 -3.01
CA ARG A 38 23.06 24.91 -4.28
C ARG A 38 24.25 25.80 -4.65
N GLY A 39 25.07 26.20 -3.68
CA GLY A 39 26.20 27.10 -3.88
C GLY A 39 25.82 28.59 -3.75
N GLU A 40 24.66 28.88 -3.18
CA GLU A 40 24.07 30.21 -3.00
C GLU A 40 24.29 30.74 -1.57
N TYR A 41 25.51 30.59 -1.04
CA TYR A 41 25.83 31.00 0.33
C TYR A 41 26.41 32.43 0.37
N ALA A 42 25.98 33.22 1.35
CA ALA A 42 26.41 34.61 1.51
C ALA A 42 27.71 34.74 2.32
N GLN A 43 28.02 33.76 3.17
CA GLN A 43 29.19 33.81 4.04
C GLN A 43 30.46 33.29 3.36
N THR A 44 31.62 33.81 3.77
CA THR A 44 32.90 33.15 3.48
C THR A 44 33.10 31.98 4.43
N PRO A 45 33.24 30.74 3.96
CA PRO A 45 33.40 29.59 4.84
C PRO A 45 34.70 29.66 5.64
N TYR A 46 34.65 29.18 6.88
CA TYR A 46 35.84 29.08 7.72
C TYR A 46 36.67 27.85 7.34
N ASP A 47 37.96 28.04 7.06
CA ASP A 47 38.87 26.95 6.72
C ASP A 47 39.44 26.31 7.99
N PHE A 48 38.94 25.11 8.33
CA PHE A 48 39.40 24.34 9.49
C PHE A 48 40.68 23.53 9.25
N THR A 49 41.18 23.51 8.01
CA THR A 49 42.16 22.53 7.58
C THR A 49 43.40 22.50 8.46
N SER A 50 43.91 23.67 8.89
CA SER A 50 45.08 23.84 9.79
C SER A 50 44.92 23.19 11.17
N PHE A 51 43.71 23.13 11.69
CA PHE A 51 43.42 22.65 13.05
C PHE A 51 43.08 21.15 13.10
N CYS A 52 42.74 20.54 11.96
CA CYS A 52 42.30 19.14 11.90
C CYS A 52 43.46 18.12 11.88
N LYS A 53 43.33 17.09 12.72
CA LYS A 53 44.18 15.88 12.79
C LYS A 53 43.29 14.63 12.81
N ASN A 54 43.84 13.47 12.46
CA ASN A 54 43.16 12.16 12.52
C ASN A 54 41.78 12.14 11.83
N ILE A 55 41.73 12.53 10.56
CA ILE A 55 40.48 12.59 9.81
C ILE A 55 40.07 11.19 9.38
N SER A 56 38.84 10.80 9.72
CA SER A 56 38.19 9.57 9.29
C SER A 56 36.90 9.95 8.57
N TRP A 57 36.78 9.51 7.33
CA TRP A 57 35.66 9.78 6.44
C TRP A 57 34.92 8.51 6.08
N SER A 58 33.59 8.61 6.06
CA SER A 58 32.66 7.74 5.34
C SER A 58 31.52 8.60 4.78
N PRO A 59 30.78 8.13 3.77
CA PRO A 59 29.63 8.86 3.21
C PRO A 59 28.58 9.25 4.27
N ALA A 60 28.42 8.44 5.32
CA ALA A 60 27.47 8.70 6.40
C ALA A 60 28.02 9.66 7.48
N LYS A 61 29.34 9.75 7.64
CA LYS A 61 29.98 10.41 8.78
C LYS A 61 31.38 10.93 8.46
N LEU A 62 31.66 12.16 8.88
CA LEU A 62 33.01 12.72 8.95
C LEU A 62 33.42 12.91 10.40
N SER A 63 34.63 12.52 10.77
CA SER A 63 35.16 12.72 12.11
C SER A 63 36.63 13.13 12.09
N PHE A 64 37.01 14.04 12.98
CA PHE A 64 38.40 14.49 13.13
C PHE A 64 38.65 15.02 14.54
N THR A 65 39.93 15.08 14.91
CA THR A 65 40.39 15.76 16.12
C THR A 65 40.81 17.18 15.76
N LEU A 66 40.19 18.17 16.39
CA LEU A 66 40.56 19.57 16.27
C LEU A 66 41.55 19.91 17.39
N GLY A 67 42.73 20.43 17.03
CA GLY A 67 43.66 21.02 17.99
C GLY A 67 43.48 22.53 18.03
N ASP A 68 43.08 23.06 19.17
CA ASP A 68 42.82 24.47 19.40
C ASP A 68 43.74 25.01 20.52
N PRO A 69 44.97 25.44 20.17
CA PRO A 69 45.94 25.91 21.17
C PRO A 69 45.53 27.22 21.84
N GLU A 70 44.72 28.05 21.17
CA GLU A 70 44.32 29.38 21.62
C GLU A 70 42.91 29.42 22.25
N GLY A 71 42.15 28.32 22.14
CA GLY A 71 40.79 28.22 22.67
C GLY A 71 39.76 29.01 21.87
N LEU A 72 40.02 29.24 20.58
CA LEU A 72 39.19 30.05 19.68
C LEU A 72 37.79 29.46 19.48
N PHE A 73 37.65 28.13 19.54
CA PHE A 73 36.38 27.46 19.27
C PHE A 73 35.72 26.87 20.52
N HIS A 74 36.26 27.15 21.71
CA HIS A 74 35.68 26.70 22.96
C HIS A 74 34.24 27.24 23.11
N PRO A 75 33.25 26.41 23.51
CA PRO A 75 31.84 26.80 23.50
C PRO A 75 31.54 28.02 24.37
N ASP A 76 32.23 28.15 25.50
CA ASP A 76 31.96 29.20 26.49
C ASP A 76 32.76 30.48 26.26
N SER A 77 33.98 30.38 25.73
CA SER A 77 34.97 31.46 25.73
C SER A 77 35.55 31.79 24.35
N GLY A 78 35.30 30.94 23.35
CA GLY A 78 35.87 31.09 22.02
C GLY A 78 35.18 32.18 21.20
N THR A 79 35.98 32.96 20.47
CA THR A 79 35.48 33.96 19.52
C THR A 79 34.81 33.32 18.31
N ASP A 80 35.29 32.16 17.89
CA ASP A 80 34.87 31.43 16.69
C ASP A 80 33.91 30.27 17.02
N ARG A 81 33.34 30.27 18.24
CA ARG A 81 32.42 29.23 18.73
C ARG A 81 31.22 28.97 17.81
N ALA A 82 30.84 29.95 16.99
CA ALA A 82 29.74 29.83 16.03
C ALA A 82 29.99 28.72 14.98
N TYR A 83 31.25 28.41 14.67
CA TYR A 83 31.64 27.40 13.68
C TYR A 83 31.81 25.98 14.26
N LEU A 84 31.50 25.75 15.55
CA LEU A 84 31.54 24.42 16.18
C LEU A 84 30.33 24.13 17.07
N ARG A 85 29.23 24.87 16.91
CA ARG A 85 27.97 24.60 17.60
C ARG A 85 27.14 23.52 16.89
N ASP A 86 26.09 23.10 17.58
CA ASP A 86 25.08 22.21 17.00
C ASP A 86 24.46 22.82 15.73
N GLY A 87 24.27 21.99 14.70
CA GLY A 87 23.73 22.41 13.41
C GLY A 87 24.75 23.03 12.43
N VAL A 88 26.02 23.20 12.82
CA VAL A 88 27.06 23.68 11.89
C VAL A 88 27.21 22.74 10.71
N ILE A 89 27.35 23.33 9.53
CA ILE A 89 27.47 22.60 8.27
C ILE A 89 28.96 22.45 7.97
N LEU A 90 29.41 21.21 7.84
CA LEU A 90 30.78 20.87 7.46
C LEU A 90 30.81 20.28 6.06
N ARG A 91 31.75 20.76 5.25
CA ARG A 91 32.04 20.19 3.93
C ARG A 91 33.51 19.83 3.79
N LEU A 92 33.77 18.71 3.14
CA LEU A 92 35.12 18.23 2.81
C LEU A 92 35.32 18.33 1.30
N ARG A 93 36.39 19.01 0.89
CA ARG A 93 36.94 18.92 -0.47
C ARG A 93 38.18 18.07 -0.47
N GLU A 94 38.32 17.28 -1.51
CA GLU A 94 39.52 16.49 -1.75
C GLU A 94 39.95 16.64 -3.19
N GLY A 95 41.26 16.67 -3.41
CA GLY A 95 41.83 16.80 -4.74
C GLY A 95 43.32 16.54 -4.74
N ASP A 96 43.99 17.13 -5.71
CA ASP A 96 45.44 17.10 -5.87
C ASP A 96 45.97 18.53 -5.80
N ALA A 97 47.05 18.74 -5.04
CA ALA A 97 47.69 20.05 -4.88
C ALA A 97 48.19 20.66 -6.20
N ARG A 98 48.32 19.86 -7.27
CA ARG A 98 48.66 20.32 -8.63
C ARG A 98 47.48 20.98 -9.34
N VAL A 99 46.25 20.73 -8.92
CA VAL A 99 45.01 21.21 -9.53
C VAL A 99 44.45 22.35 -8.67
N ALA A 100 43.92 23.39 -9.32
CA ALA A 100 43.28 24.50 -8.62
C ALA A 100 42.11 24.01 -7.74
N GLU A 101 42.02 24.56 -6.54
CA GLU A 101 41.10 24.09 -5.48
C GLU A 101 39.62 24.21 -5.85
N ASN A 102 39.27 25.19 -6.68
CA ASN A 102 37.90 25.36 -7.19
C ASN A 102 37.43 24.21 -8.09
N LEU A 103 38.35 23.40 -8.60
CA LEU A 103 38.05 22.23 -9.42
C LEU A 103 37.95 20.94 -8.58
N TRP A 104 38.19 21.01 -7.27
CA TRP A 104 38.11 19.85 -6.39
C TRP A 104 36.64 19.53 -6.05
N PRO A 105 36.21 18.26 -6.18
CA PRO A 105 34.86 17.86 -5.81
C PRO A 105 34.64 17.90 -4.30
N TRP A 106 33.38 18.08 -3.89
CA TRP A 106 32.98 17.88 -2.50
C TRP A 106 32.79 16.39 -2.22
N THR A 107 33.54 15.82 -1.28
CA THR A 107 33.46 14.39 -0.92
C THR A 107 32.56 14.14 0.27
N PHE A 108 32.21 15.17 1.03
CA PHE A 108 31.28 15.07 2.15
C PHE A 108 30.59 16.41 2.39
N THR A 109 29.30 16.34 2.70
CA THR A 109 28.49 17.47 3.17
C THR A 109 27.59 16.98 4.30
N GLY A 110 27.69 17.58 5.49
CA GLY A 110 26.96 17.11 6.65
C GLY A 110 26.86 18.15 7.76
N LEU A 111 26.18 17.76 8.84
CA LEU A 111 25.85 18.62 9.97
C LEU A 111 26.49 18.08 11.25
N ILE A 112 27.07 18.96 12.07
CA ILE A 112 27.42 18.65 13.46
C ILE A 112 26.12 18.47 14.25
N ARG A 113 26.08 17.45 15.11
CA ARG A 113 24.93 17.20 15.98
C ARG A 113 25.31 17.09 17.43
N GLY A 114 24.58 17.83 18.25
CA GLY A 114 24.81 17.95 19.67
C GLY A 114 26.06 18.78 19.98
N GLN A 115 26.42 18.80 21.25
CA GLN A 115 27.59 19.52 21.72
C GLN A 115 28.85 18.70 21.52
N ILE A 116 29.88 19.34 20.98
CA ILE A 116 31.20 18.73 20.80
C ILE A 116 31.88 18.55 22.16
N GLY A 117 32.43 17.37 22.40
CA GLY A 117 33.20 17.08 23.60
C GLY A 117 34.59 17.70 23.54
N TRP A 118 34.96 18.43 24.60
CA TRP A 118 36.26 19.07 24.75
C TRP A 118 37.11 18.38 25.81
N GLN A 119 38.39 18.21 25.52
CA GLN A 119 39.36 17.66 26.46
C GLN A 119 40.55 18.61 26.57
N LYS A 120 40.91 18.97 27.81
CA LYS A 120 42.10 19.75 28.12
C LYS A 120 43.14 18.85 28.79
N THR A 121 44.27 18.61 28.14
CA THR A 121 45.34 17.81 28.73
C THR A 121 46.09 18.64 29.78
N ARG A 122 46.17 18.18 31.04
CA ARG A 122 46.83 18.95 32.14
C ARG A 122 48.27 19.39 31.87
N LYS A 123 49.01 18.72 30.97
CA LYS A 123 50.42 19.00 30.65
C LYS A 123 50.64 19.83 29.37
N SER A 124 49.59 20.06 28.58
CA SER A 124 49.65 20.76 27.30
C SER A 124 48.61 21.87 27.33
N GLN A 125 48.98 23.10 26.96
CA GLN A 125 47.98 24.19 26.83
C GLN A 125 47.00 23.95 25.67
N ASN A 126 47.23 22.93 24.83
CA ASN A 126 46.34 22.60 23.72
C ASN A 126 45.01 22.04 24.23
N LEU A 127 43.92 22.70 23.84
CA LEU A 127 42.58 22.13 23.90
C LEU A 127 42.40 21.23 22.68
N GLU A 128 41.85 20.04 22.90
CA GLU A 128 41.50 19.12 21.83
C GLU A 128 40.01 18.84 21.85
N ALA A 129 39.39 18.85 20.68
CA ALA A 129 37.98 18.52 20.51
C ALA A 129 37.83 17.38 19.50
N LYS A 130 36.92 16.45 19.77
CA LYS A 130 36.56 15.41 18.80
C LYS A 130 35.30 15.82 18.07
N VAL A 131 35.45 16.26 16.83
CA VAL A 131 34.35 16.73 15.99
C VAL A 131 33.80 15.57 15.17
N THR A 132 32.48 15.43 15.16
CA THR A 132 31.77 14.46 14.32
C THR A 132 30.60 15.13 13.62
N ALA A 133 30.60 15.09 12.29
CA ALA A 133 29.49 15.51 11.47
C ALA A 133 28.84 14.29 10.79
N TYR A 134 27.53 14.38 10.60
CA TYR A 134 26.72 13.32 10.01
C TYR A 134 26.08 13.82 8.72
N SER A 135 26.00 12.95 7.71
CA SER A 135 25.24 13.22 6.49
C SER A 135 23.77 13.50 6.79
N ARG A 136 23.10 14.21 5.88
CA ARG A 136 21.67 14.56 5.97
C ARG A 136 20.80 13.30 6.13
N GLU A 137 21.22 12.17 5.56
CA GLU A 137 20.55 10.87 5.70
C GLU A 137 20.30 10.49 7.16
N ASN A 138 21.24 10.79 8.05
CA ASN A 138 21.14 10.40 9.46
C ASN A 138 20.21 11.31 10.26
N SER A 139 19.49 12.24 9.62
CA SER A 139 18.56 13.17 10.26
C SER A 139 17.40 12.50 10.97
N GLN A 140 17.26 12.79 12.27
CA GLN A 140 16.15 12.28 13.06
C GLN A 140 14.81 12.78 12.52
N SER A 141 14.76 13.99 11.95
CA SER A 141 13.55 14.52 11.33
C SER A 141 13.10 13.70 10.12
N LEU A 142 14.05 13.08 9.40
CA LEU A 142 13.76 12.22 8.25
C LEU A 142 13.42 10.79 8.65
N LYS A 143 14.04 10.27 9.73
CA LYS A 143 13.93 8.88 10.18
C LYS A 143 12.91 8.62 11.30
N ARG A 144 12.34 9.65 11.95
CA ARG A 144 11.41 9.47 13.09
C ARG A 144 10.04 10.11 12.92
N ARG A 145 9.95 11.21 12.17
CA ARG A 145 8.67 11.91 11.97
C ARG A 145 7.79 11.06 11.07
N GLN A 146 6.57 10.74 11.51
CA GLN A 146 5.57 10.11 10.64
C GLN A 146 4.85 11.18 9.83
N ILE A 147 4.63 10.91 8.55
CA ILE A 147 3.95 11.80 7.63
C ILE A 147 2.77 11.09 6.97
N THR A 148 1.81 11.88 6.50
CA THR A 148 0.73 11.42 5.63
C THR A 148 0.71 12.34 4.43
N SER A 149 0.85 11.78 3.23
CA SER A 149 0.90 12.57 2.00
C SER A 149 -0.51 13.05 1.61
N ARG A 150 -0.59 13.93 0.60
CA ARG A 150 -1.86 14.12 -0.13
C ARG A 150 -2.23 12.85 -0.89
N GLU A 151 -3.46 12.81 -1.36
CA GLU A 151 -3.96 11.77 -2.26
C GLU A 151 -3.49 12.06 -3.70
N TYR A 152 -3.04 11.01 -4.38
CA TYR A 152 -2.63 11.07 -5.79
C TYR A 152 -3.55 10.20 -6.62
N THR A 153 -4.02 10.78 -7.72
CA THR A 153 -4.94 10.13 -8.67
C THR A 153 -4.18 9.19 -9.61
N VAL A 154 -4.94 8.29 -10.25
CA VAL A 154 -4.47 7.43 -11.35
C VAL A 154 -3.71 8.26 -12.40
N GLY A 155 -2.63 7.68 -12.93
CA GLY A 155 -1.82 8.28 -14.00
C GLY A 155 -0.75 9.25 -13.52
N THR A 156 -0.71 9.58 -12.23
CA THR A 156 0.37 10.38 -11.66
C THR A 156 1.69 9.63 -11.80
N GLU A 157 2.71 10.31 -12.30
CA GLU A 157 4.03 9.74 -12.47
C GLU A 157 4.76 9.66 -11.11
N LEU A 158 5.49 8.55 -10.90
CA LEU A 158 6.06 8.20 -9.61
C LEU A 158 7.20 9.13 -9.16
N GLY A 159 7.95 9.72 -10.10
CA GLY A 159 8.90 10.80 -9.84
C GLY A 159 8.23 12.09 -9.35
N VAL A 160 7.11 12.52 -9.92
CA VAL A 160 6.33 13.66 -9.41
C VAL A 160 5.91 13.42 -7.96
N PHE A 161 5.46 12.20 -7.66
CA PHE A 161 5.12 11.80 -6.30
C PHE A 161 6.34 11.87 -5.35
N LEU A 162 7.50 11.37 -5.79
CA LEU A 162 8.76 11.44 -5.04
C LEU A 162 9.18 12.90 -4.77
N TYR A 163 9.14 13.74 -5.79
CA TYR A 163 9.54 15.15 -5.69
C TYR A 163 8.66 15.92 -4.72
N ASP A 164 7.35 15.67 -4.72
CA ASP A 164 6.43 16.32 -3.79
C ASP A 164 6.72 15.93 -2.34
N ILE A 165 7.01 14.65 -2.06
CA ILE A 165 7.39 14.20 -0.72
C ILE A 165 8.72 14.82 -0.28
N ALA A 166 9.71 14.82 -1.18
CA ALA A 166 11.02 15.40 -0.92
C ALA A 166 10.92 16.90 -0.61
N GLN A 167 10.10 17.64 -1.34
CA GLN A 167 9.89 19.08 -1.14
C GLN A 167 9.08 19.36 0.13
N ALA A 168 7.90 18.74 0.27
CA ALA A 168 6.97 19.05 1.36
C ALA A 168 7.45 18.56 2.73
N PHE A 169 8.11 17.39 2.79
CA PHE A 169 8.44 16.75 4.06
C PHE A 169 9.93 16.70 4.40
N MET A 170 10.83 16.68 3.42
CA MET A 170 12.28 16.74 3.67
C MET A 170 12.87 18.15 3.55
N GLY A 171 12.10 19.11 3.04
CA GLY A 171 12.57 20.47 2.77
C GLY A 171 13.72 20.50 1.75
N LEU A 172 13.69 19.60 0.77
CA LEU A 172 14.63 19.58 -0.35
C LEU A 172 14.12 20.50 -1.45
N SER A 173 14.98 21.32 -2.03
CA SER A 173 14.66 22.02 -3.28
C SER A 173 14.76 21.07 -4.48
N SER A 174 14.17 21.44 -5.63
CA SER A 174 14.26 20.64 -6.86
C SER A 174 15.71 20.44 -7.34
N GLU A 175 16.58 21.41 -7.10
CA GLU A 175 18.01 21.35 -7.48
C GLU A 175 18.85 20.46 -6.55
N GLU A 176 18.37 20.21 -5.33
CA GLU A 176 18.97 19.26 -4.39
C GLU A 176 18.63 17.81 -4.71
N ILE A 177 17.72 17.55 -5.65
CA ILE A 177 17.29 16.22 -6.06
C ILE A 177 17.92 15.90 -7.42
N ARG A 178 18.85 14.95 -7.43
CA ARG A 178 19.54 14.48 -8.65
C ARG A 178 18.82 13.31 -9.35
N ILE A 179 17.80 12.76 -8.70
CA ILE A 179 16.96 11.69 -9.26
C ILE A 179 16.13 12.28 -10.40
N PRO A 180 16.07 11.65 -11.59
CA PRO A 180 15.25 12.18 -12.68
C PRO A 180 13.76 12.23 -12.27
N PRO A 181 13.02 13.29 -12.65
CA PRO A 181 11.60 13.43 -12.32
C PRO A 181 10.71 12.43 -13.08
N VAL A 182 11.25 11.69 -14.06
CA VAL A 182 10.54 10.62 -14.76
C VAL A 182 11.23 9.30 -14.46
N LEU A 183 10.56 8.46 -13.68
CA LEU A 183 11.00 7.12 -13.28
C LEU A 183 10.37 6.01 -14.12
N GLY A 184 9.42 6.35 -15.00
CA GLY A 184 8.85 5.42 -15.98
C GLY A 184 7.69 4.55 -15.46
N LEU A 185 7.22 4.81 -14.24
CA LEU A 185 6.03 4.17 -13.65
C LEU A 185 4.98 5.22 -13.31
N GLN A 186 3.72 4.86 -13.54
CA GLN A 186 2.55 5.66 -13.18
C GLN A 186 1.71 4.91 -12.16
N LEU A 187 1.13 5.66 -11.23
CA LEU A 187 0.20 5.13 -10.24
C LEU A 187 -1.08 4.64 -10.92
N ARG A 188 -1.54 3.45 -10.54
CA ARG A 188 -2.66 2.79 -11.22
C ARG A 188 -3.94 2.73 -10.39
N HIS A 189 -3.86 2.83 -9.06
CA HIS A 189 -5.07 2.85 -8.21
C HIS A 189 -5.73 4.23 -8.19
N GLN A 190 -7.03 4.26 -7.91
CA GLN A 190 -7.84 5.48 -7.88
C GLN A 190 -7.30 6.52 -6.89
N ILE A 191 -6.91 6.05 -5.71
CA ILE A 191 -6.38 6.86 -4.62
C ILE A 191 -5.10 6.18 -4.16
N ASN A 192 -3.98 6.91 -4.22
CA ASN A 192 -2.69 6.47 -3.72
C ASN A 192 -2.23 7.48 -2.68
N GLN A 193 -1.80 7.00 -1.52
CA GLN A 193 -1.37 7.86 -0.42
C GLN A 193 -0.37 7.10 0.44
N ILE A 194 0.62 7.82 0.96
CA ILE A 194 1.46 7.30 2.04
C ILE A 194 0.83 7.70 3.36
N ALA A 195 0.56 6.71 4.20
CA ALA A 195 -0.04 6.90 5.51
C ALA A 195 0.92 6.41 6.61
N GLN A 196 1.20 7.28 7.58
CA GLN A 196 1.98 6.96 8.78
C GLN A 196 3.35 6.32 8.51
N MET A 197 4.07 6.83 7.50
CA MET A 197 5.46 6.42 7.21
C MET A 197 6.42 7.59 7.42
N THR A 198 7.70 7.28 7.67
CA THR A 198 8.71 8.34 7.77
C THR A 198 9.04 8.88 6.37
N PRO A 199 9.45 10.16 6.22
CA PRO A 199 9.83 10.70 4.91
C PRO A 199 10.90 9.86 4.20
N TRP A 200 11.84 9.31 4.95
CA TRP A 200 12.89 8.45 4.40
C TRP A 200 12.33 7.11 3.92
N ASP A 201 11.49 6.46 4.72
CA ASP A 201 10.87 5.19 4.36
C ASP A 201 9.91 5.37 3.18
N ALA A 202 9.17 6.48 3.14
CA ALA A 202 8.29 6.86 2.04
C ALA A 202 9.02 6.90 0.70
N ILE A 203 10.14 7.64 0.62
CA ILE A 203 10.96 7.71 -0.60
C ILE A 203 11.60 6.35 -0.91
N SER A 204 12.01 5.60 0.11
CA SER A 204 12.58 4.27 -0.06
C SER A 204 11.56 3.30 -0.67
N THR A 205 10.31 3.30 -0.21
CA THR A 205 9.23 2.47 -0.76
C THR A 205 8.84 2.88 -2.18
N ILE A 206 8.80 4.19 -2.44
CA ILE A 206 8.58 4.72 -3.79
C ILE A 206 9.68 4.24 -4.74
N LEU A 207 10.96 4.46 -4.40
CA LEU A 207 12.09 4.05 -5.23
C LEU A 207 12.23 2.53 -5.34
N ALA A 208 11.81 1.78 -4.34
CA ALA A 208 11.82 0.32 -4.37
C ALA A 208 10.94 -0.24 -5.50
N THR A 209 9.88 0.46 -5.92
CA THR A 209 9.06 0.04 -7.08
C THR A 209 9.86 -0.06 -8.38
N VAL A 210 10.93 0.72 -8.51
CA VAL A 210 11.83 0.78 -9.69
C VAL A 210 13.16 0.08 -9.40
N GLY A 211 13.29 -0.62 -8.27
CA GLY A 211 14.54 -1.27 -7.88
C GLY A 211 15.67 -0.27 -7.55
N LYS A 212 15.34 0.88 -6.95
CA LYS A 212 16.31 1.92 -6.58
C LYS A 212 16.37 2.14 -5.07
N VAL A 213 17.52 2.56 -4.55
CA VAL A 213 17.73 2.88 -3.12
C VAL A 213 18.15 4.34 -2.97
N PRO A 214 17.48 5.17 -2.16
CA PRO A 214 17.87 6.55 -1.94
C PRO A 214 19.16 6.65 -1.11
N TYR A 215 20.02 7.62 -1.44
CA TYR A 215 21.14 8.04 -0.59
C TYR A 215 21.50 9.51 -0.85
N PHE A 216 22.32 10.11 0.00
CA PHE A 216 22.87 11.44 -0.22
C PHE A 216 24.30 11.36 -0.74
N ASP A 217 24.61 12.07 -1.83
CA ASP A 217 25.97 12.13 -2.38
C ASP A 217 26.91 13.02 -1.55
N GLY A 218 28.18 13.10 -1.95
CA GLY A 218 29.19 13.94 -1.29
C GLY A 218 28.89 15.44 -1.36
N ASP A 219 28.11 15.87 -2.37
CA ASP A 219 27.62 17.24 -2.50
C ASP A 219 26.44 17.53 -1.56
N GLY A 220 25.82 16.51 -0.97
CA GLY A 220 24.66 16.63 -0.09
C GLY A 220 23.33 16.61 -0.84
N ARG A 221 23.32 16.18 -2.10
CA ARG A 221 22.13 16.04 -2.95
C ARG A 221 21.53 14.64 -2.83
N LEU A 222 20.21 14.55 -2.92
CA LEU A 222 19.48 13.28 -2.91
C LEU A 222 19.65 12.60 -4.27
N THR A 223 20.22 11.40 -4.24
CA THR A 223 20.50 10.55 -5.40
C THR A 223 20.02 9.12 -5.10
N CYS A 224 20.16 8.22 -6.06
CA CYS A 224 19.72 6.84 -5.93
C CYS A 224 20.77 5.85 -6.45
N ILE A 225 20.88 4.71 -5.78
CA ILE A 225 21.60 3.52 -6.24
C ILE A 225 20.64 2.69 -7.08
N ASP A 226 21.09 2.24 -8.25
CA ASP A 226 20.36 1.29 -9.07
C ASP A 226 20.71 -0.14 -8.65
N LYS A 227 19.72 -0.94 -8.27
CA LYS A 227 19.92 -2.36 -7.94
C LYS A 227 20.03 -3.24 -9.19
N ASN A 228 19.84 -2.70 -10.39
CA ASN A 228 20.06 -3.44 -11.62
C ASN A 228 21.55 -3.78 -11.81
N MET A 229 21.88 -5.05 -11.60
CA MET A 229 23.24 -5.58 -11.70
C MET A 229 23.72 -5.83 -13.14
N HIS A 230 22.82 -5.74 -14.12
CA HIS A 230 23.14 -5.97 -15.53
C HIS A 230 23.73 -4.75 -16.24
N ARG A 231 23.72 -3.59 -15.59
CA ARG A 231 24.24 -2.35 -16.16
C ARG A 231 25.73 -2.45 -16.47
N LEU A 232 26.18 -1.58 -17.39
CA LEU A 232 27.59 -1.47 -17.73
C LEU A 232 28.41 -1.06 -16.50
N PRO A 233 29.66 -1.55 -16.38
CA PRO A 233 30.52 -1.16 -15.29
C PRO A 233 30.83 0.33 -15.34
N ASP A 234 30.79 1.01 -14.20
CA ASP A 234 31.08 2.43 -14.10
C ASP A 234 32.59 2.70 -14.19
N ARG A 235 33.40 1.83 -13.57
CA ARG A 235 34.85 1.97 -13.52
C ARG A 235 35.53 0.63 -13.81
N ILE A 236 36.52 0.66 -14.69
CA ILE A 236 37.39 -0.48 -14.96
C ILE A 236 38.75 -0.16 -14.34
N LEU A 237 39.19 -0.99 -13.40
CA LEU A 237 40.51 -0.87 -12.79
C LEU A 237 41.51 -1.58 -13.72
N PRO A 238 42.47 -0.84 -14.33
CA PRO A 238 43.34 -1.41 -15.35
C PRO A 238 44.36 -2.39 -14.77
N ASP A 239 44.89 -2.10 -13.57
CA ASP A 239 46.00 -2.81 -12.97
C ASP A 239 45.79 -3.08 -11.48
N TYR A 240 46.40 -4.15 -10.97
CA TYR A 240 46.44 -4.48 -9.54
C TYR A 240 47.32 -3.54 -8.71
N ILE A 241 48.11 -2.66 -9.35
CA ILE A 241 49.08 -1.79 -8.66
C ILE A 241 48.39 -0.87 -7.65
N ARG A 242 47.17 -0.42 -7.96
CA ARG A 242 46.38 0.46 -7.08
C ARG A 242 45.62 -0.30 -6.01
N ILE A 243 45.64 -1.64 -6.03
CA ILE A 243 44.90 -2.49 -5.11
C ILE A 243 45.89 -3.01 -4.06
N HIS A 244 45.69 -2.59 -2.82
CA HIS A 244 46.53 -3.00 -1.69
C HIS A 244 46.12 -4.36 -1.14
N ASP A 245 44.82 -4.60 -1.04
CA ASP A 245 44.27 -5.83 -0.46
C ASP A 245 42.88 -6.13 -1.02
N TYR A 246 42.57 -7.42 -1.12
CA TYR A 246 41.26 -7.92 -1.51
C TYR A 246 40.88 -9.06 -0.57
N GLN A 247 39.89 -8.81 0.27
CA GLN A 247 39.45 -9.75 1.29
C GLN A 247 38.08 -10.33 0.94
N VAL A 248 37.97 -11.65 1.14
CA VAL A 248 36.72 -12.39 1.11
C VAL A 248 36.39 -12.75 2.55
N PRO A 249 35.56 -11.94 3.25
CA PRO A 249 35.18 -12.27 4.61
C PRO A 249 34.37 -13.57 4.65
N GLU A 250 34.61 -14.37 5.68
CA GLU A 250 33.84 -15.57 5.96
C GLU A 250 32.41 -15.19 6.38
N ARG A 251 31.43 -15.95 5.90
CA ARG A 251 30.02 -15.81 6.29
C ARG A 251 29.49 -17.17 6.70
N SER A 252 28.85 -17.20 7.87
CA SER A 252 28.23 -18.40 8.46
C SER A 252 26.70 -18.37 8.43
N GLN A 253 26.10 -17.30 7.89
CA GLN A 253 24.64 -17.15 7.80
C GLN A 253 24.12 -17.55 6.43
N ASP A 254 22.99 -18.26 6.44
CA ASP A 254 22.27 -18.67 5.25
C ASP A 254 21.89 -17.48 4.36
N THR A 255 21.87 -17.74 3.06
CA THR A 255 21.58 -16.74 2.03
C THR A 255 20.08 -16.67 1.80
N ILE A 256 19.56 -15.47 1.49
CA ILE A 256 18.16 -15.34 1.06
C ILE A 256 18.07 -15.97 -0.33
N ASN A 257 17.21 -16.97 -0.46
CA ASN A 257 17.03 -17.75 -1.69
C ASN A 257 15.59 -17.69 -2.23
N LYS A 258 14.68 -17.02 -1.51
CA LYS A 258 13.31 -16.77 -1.94
C LYS A 258 12.93 -15.32 -1.65
N VAL A 259 12.45 -14.62 -2.67
CA VAL A 259 11.89 -13.26 -2.52
C VAL A 259 10.42 -13.30 -2.94
N ARG A 260 9.55 -12.87 -2.02
CA ARG A 260 8.12 -12.73 -2.27
C ARG A 260 7.76 -11.25 -2.30
N VAL A 261 7.17 -10.80 -3.40
CA VAL A 261 6.64 -9.45 -3.57
C VAL A 261 5.12 -9.52 -3.49
N ILE A 262 4.56 -8.88 -2.47
CA ILE A 262 3.11 -8.73 -2.27
C ILE A 262 2.72 -7.36 -2.83
N PHE A 263 1.75 -7.33 -3.73
CA PHE A 263 1.27 -6.13 -4.39
C PHE A 263 -0.26 -6.09 -4.48
N LEU A 264 -0.81 -4.90 -4.69
CA LEU A 264 -2.23 -4.70 -4.87
C LEU A 264 -2.57 -4.70 -6.37
N ASP A 265 -3.43 -5.61 -6.81
CA ASP A 265 -3.77 -5.66 -8.23
C ASP A 265 -4.57 -4.44 -8.67
N THR A 266 -4.43 -4.04 -9.92
CA THR A 266 -5.15 -2.89 -10.49
C THR A 266 -6.48 -3.26 -11.11
N THR A 267 -6.66 -4.53 -11.44
CA THR A 267 -7.97 -5.03 -11.84
C THR A 267 -8.79 -5.35 -10.62
N LEU A 268 -9.99 -4.78 -10.56
CA LEU A 268 -11.00 -5.18 -9.58
C LEU A 268 -11.46 -6.60 -9.88
N GLU A 269 -11.32 -7.48 -8.90
CA GLU A 269 -11.82 -8.85 -9.01
C GLU A 269 -13.06 -9.02 -8.14
N ARG A 270 -13.96 -9.88 -8.61
CA ARG A 270 -15.20 -10.20 -7.92
C ARG A 270 -14.89 -11.14 -6.76
N VAL A 271 -15.25 -10.69 -5.55
CA VAL A 271 -15.13 -11.47 -4.31
C VAL A 271 -16.52 -11.96 -3.92
N ASP A 272 -16.73 -13.26 -4.07
CA ASP A 272 -17.98 -13.92 -3.70
C ASP A 272 -18.03 -14.24 -2.21
N SER A 273 -19.11 -13.83 -1.54
CA SER A 273 -19.44 -14.25 -0.19
C SER A 273 -20.14 -15.62 -0.19
N PRO A 274 -20.18 -16.33 0.96
CA PRO A 274 -20.97 -17.56 1.05
C PRO A 274 -22.45 -17.31 0.71
N TYR A 275 -23.09 -18.34 0.18
CA TYR A 275 -24.52 -18.32 -0.14
C TYR A 275 -25.36 -18.04 1.12
N GLN A 276 -26.13 -16.97 1.10
CA GLN A 276 -26.87 -16.51 2.28
C GLN A 276 -28.23 -15.91 1.91
N LYS A 277 -29.08 -15.73 2.92
CA LYS A 277 -30.36 -15.04 2.80
C LYS A 277 -30.12 -13.56 2.53
N LEU A 278 -30.60 -13.07 1.40
CA LEU A 278 -30.51 -11.67 0.98
C LEU A 278 -31.70 -10.86 1.47
N GLY A 279 -32.88 -11.47 1.49
CA GLY A 279 -34.10 -10.76 1.88
C GLY A 279 -35.25 -11.71 2.17
N GLN A 280 -36.32 -11.13 2.72
CA GLN A 280 -37.59 -11.81 2.94
C GLN A 280 -38.72 -10.93 2.42
N ALA A 281 -39.60 -11.53 1.64
CA ALA A 281 -40.81 -10.90 1.16
C ALA A 281 -42.03 -11.63 1.71
N GLN A 282 -43.03 -10.87 2.13
CA GLN A 282 -44.33 -11.40 2.52
C GLN A 282 -45.40 -10.78 1.65
N VAL A 283 -46.23 -11.64 1.09
CA VAL A 283 -47.28 -11.28 0.15
C VAL A 283 -48.61 -11.70 0.72
N THR A 284 -49.58 -10.80 0.68
CA THR A 284 -50.94 -11.09 1.12
C THR A 284 -51.87 -10.90 -0.06
N THR A 285 -52.13 -12.00 -0.77
CA THR A 285 -53.04 -12.00 -1.92
C THR A 285 -54.48 -11.77 -1.48
N GLY A 286 -55.17 -10.81 -2.11
CA GLY A 286 -56.58 -10.48 -1.85
C GLY A 286 -57.53 -10.88 -2.98
N PHE A 287 -58.84 -11.00 -2.68
CA PHE A 287 -59.90 -11.46 -3.61
C PHE A 287 -59.98 -10.73 -4.96
N PHE A 288 -59.51 -9.48 -5.02
CA PHE A 288 -59.61 -8.62 -6.21
C PHE A 288 -58.24 -8.26 -6.81
N SER A 289 -57.14 -8.75 -6.23
CA SER A 289 -55.78 -8.49 -6.73
C SER A 289 -55.29 -9.70 -7.51
N MET A 290 -55.48 -9.70 -8.83
CA MET A 290 -55.13 -10.86 -9.67
C MET A 290 -53.62 -11.03 -9.90
N HIS A 291 -52.86 -9.94 -9.82
CA HIS A 291 -51.41 -9.93 -10.07
C HIS A 291 -50.76 -9.03 -9.03
N GLU A 292 -49.80 -9.56 -8.29
CA GLU A 292 -48.99 -8.81 -7.34
C GLU A 292 -47.52 -8.93 -7.73
N LYS A 293 -46.84 -7.78 -7.79
CA LYS A 293 -45.41 -7.69 -8.06
C LYS A 293 -44.71 -7.11 -6.85
N LEU A 294 -43.66 -7.78 -6.39
CA LEU A 294 -42.82 -7.27 -5.32
C LEU A 294 -41.36 -7.22 -5.76
N GLU A 295 -40.80 -6.03 -5.68
CA GLU A 295 -39.38 -5.80 -5.81
C GLU A 295 -38.69 -6.13 -4.50
N CYS A 296 -37.62 -6.91 -4.59
CA CYS A 296 -36.81 -7.31 -3.45
C CYS A 296 -35.38 -6.86 -3.67
N TRP A 297 -34.97 -5.84 -2.91
CA TRP A 297 -33.60 -5.33 -2.89
C TRP A 297 -32.73 -6.17 -1.95
N TRP A 298 -31.47 -6.39 -2.31
CA TRP A 298 -30.54 -7.20 -1.49
C TRP A 298 -30.06 -6.52 -0.21
N SER A 299 -30.20 -5.21 -0.13
CA SER A 299 -29.86 -4.39 1.04
C SER A 299 -30.81 -3.21 1.15
N GLU A 300 -31.05 -2.72 2.38
CA GLU A 300 -31.83 -1.50 2.63
C GLU A 300 -31.24 -0.26 1.93
N ASP A 301 -29.91 -0.20 1.78
CA ASP A 301 -29.20 0.90 1.11
C ASP A 301 -29.16 0.77 -0.43
N HIS A 302 -29.75 -0.29 -0.99
CA HIS A 302 -29.79 -0.60 -2.43
C HIS A 302 -28.41 -0.68 -3.12
N LYS A 303 -27.36 -1.01 -2.37
CA LYS A 303 -25.96 -1.06 -2.88
C LYS A 303 -25.40 -2.47 -2.96
N GLN A 304 -25.97 -3.42 -2.22
CA GLN A 304 -25.47 -4.78 -2.20
C GLN A 304 -25.78 -5.49 -3.53
N ARG A 305 -24.76 -6.13 -4.10
CA ARG A 305 -24.88 -6.94 -5.31
C ARG A 305 -24.95 -8.40 -4.94
N ALA A 306 -25.71 -9.16 -5.70
CA ALA A 306 -25.74 -10.62 -5.60
C ALA A 306 -25.94 -11.26 -6.97
N ALA A 307 -25.47 -12.50 -7.10
CA ALA A 307 -25.69 -13.31 -8.31
C ALA A 307 -26.20 -14.69 -7.95
N GLY A 308 -26.82 -15.35 -8.93
CA GLY A 308 -27.35 -16.70 -8.76
C GLY A 308 -28.46 -16.72 -7.71
N SER A 309 -29.31 -15.70 -7.75
CA SER A 309 -30.38 -15.53 -6.78
C SER A 309 -31.47 -16.58 -7.01
N SER A 310 -32.03 -17.11 -5.92
CA SER A 310 -33.13 -18.06 -5.99
C SER A 310 -34.15 -17.81 -4.89
N MET A 311 -35.41 -18.04 -5.23
CA MET A 311 -36.52 -17.95 -4.30
C MET A 311 -36.72 -19.28 -3.59
N LYS A 312 -36.67 -19.25 -2.26
CA LYS A 312 -37.08 -20.34 -1.38
C LYS A 312 -38.45 -20.04 -0.81
N VAL A 313 -39.42 -20.86 -1.17
CA VAL A 313 -40.80 -20.73 -0.68
C VAL A 313 -40.89 -21.33 0.73
N ILE A 314 -41.09 -20.49 1.75
CA ILE A 314 -41.39 -20.96 3.12
C ILE A 314 -42.86 -21.35 3.20
N LYS A 315 -43.72 -20.46 2.72
CA LYS A 315 -45.17 -20.64 2.71
C LYS A 315 -45.69 -20.19 1.36
N SER A 316 -46.36 -21.10 0.66
CA SER A 316 -46.89 -20.83 -0.68
C SER A 316 -48.30 -20.25 -0.59
N VAL A 317 -48.69 -19.46 -1.58
CA VAL A 317 -50.08 -19.04 -1.84
C VAL A 317 -50.99 -20.26 -1.96
N ASN A 318 -50.46 -21.39 -2.45
CA ASN A 318 -51.20 -22.66 -2.59
C ASN A 318 -51.19 -23.54 -1.33
N SER A 319 -50.70 -23.05 -0.18
CA SER A 319 -50.66 -23.84 1.06
C SER A 319 -52.04 -24.06 1.71
N GLY A 320 -53.12 -23.57 1.11
CA GLY A 320 -54.51 -23.79 1.53
C GLY A 320 -55.14 -25.07 0.97
N ILE A 321 -56.47 -25.19 1.09
CA ILE A 321 -57.23 -26.39 0.68
C ILE A 321 -57.27 -26.57 -0.85
N LEU A 322 -57.23 -25.47 -1.61
CA LEU A 322 -57.28 -25.45 -3.07
C LEU A 322 -56.09 -24.67 -3.63
N PRO A 323 -55.48 -25.10 -4.74
CA PRO A 323 -54.45 -24.32 -5.43
C PRO A 323 -55.07 -23.10 -6.10
N VAL A 324 -54.64 -21.92 -5.67
CA VAL A 324 -55.23 -20.62 -5.99
C VAL A 324 -54.36 -19.75 -6.91
N GLY A 325 -53.09 -20.08 -7.16
CA GLY A 325 -52.23 -19.26 -8.02
C GLY A 325 -50.90 -19.88 -8.43
N THR A 326 -50.09 -19.09 -9.13
CA THR A 326 -48.71 -19.41 -9.53
C THR A 326 -47.74 -18.38 -8.98
N GLU A 327 -46.56 -18.85 -8.58
CA GLU A 327 -45.50 -18.04 -7.97
C GLU A 327 -44.26 -18.13 -8.88
N ARG A 328 -43.69 -16.99 -9.26
CA ARG A 328 -42.49 -16.92 -10.09
C ARG A 328 -41.51 -15.90 -9.55
N TYR A 329 -40.24 -16.18 -9.73
CA TYR A 329 -39.14 -15.31 -9.38
C TYR A 329 -38.32 -15.00 -10.63
N GLU A 330 -37.95 -13.73 -10.79
CA GLU A 330 -37.09 -13.26 -11.88
C GLU A 330 -36.00 -12.34 -11.33
N GLU A 331 -34.74 -12.67 -11.58
CA GLU A 331 -33.61 -11.78 -11.31
C GLU A 331 -33.58 -10.70 -12.39
N LYS A 332 -33.75 -9.43 -12.02
CA LYS A 332 -33.79 -8.30 -12.96
C LYS A 332 -32.42 -7.68 -13.17
N ASP A 333 -31.73 -7.38 -12.08
CA ASP A 333 -30.44 -6.70 -12.08
C ASP A 333 -29.55 -7.22 -10.93
N GLU A 334 -28.29 -6.80 -10.89
CA GLU A 334 -27.32 -7.19 -9.86
C GLU A 334 -27.77 -6.82 -8.43
N PHE A 335 -28.68 -5.85 -8.29
CA PHE A 335 -29.09 -5.26 -7.00
C PHE A 335 -30.47 -5.70 -6.50
N HIS A 336 -31.31 -6.27 -7.37
CA HIS A 336 -32.67 -6.66 -6.99
C HIS A 336 -33.28 -7.74 -7.91
N GLY A 337 -34.27 -8.44 -7.37
CA GLY A 337 -35.13 -9.34 -8.11
C GLY A 337 -36.62 -9.01 -7.92
N GLU A 338 -37.45 -9.57 -8.77
CA GLU A 338 -38.91 -9.42 -8.72
C GLU A 338 -39.58 -10.77 -8.43
N ILE A 339 -40.57 -10.76 -7.53
CA ILE A 339 -41.48 -11.87 -7.28
C ILE A 339 -42.82 -11.54 -7.92
N HIS A 340 -43.30 -12.45 -8.77
CA HIS A 340 -44.61 -12.39 -9.41
C HIS A 340 -45.54 -13.43 -8.78
N VAL A 341 -46.67 -12.95 -8.27
CA VAL A 341 -47.74 -13.80 -7.75
C VAL A 341 -49.00 -13.55 -8.56
N ASP A 342 -49.43 -14.59 -9.29
CA ASP A 342 -50.61 -14.53 -10.15
C ASP A 342 -51.70 -15.45 -9.59
N ILE A 343 -52.88 -14.88 -9.32
CA ILE A 343 -54.04 -15.64 -8.84
C ILE A 343 -54.81 -16.19 -10.03
N ALA A 344 -55.20 -17.45 -9.96
CA ALA A 344 -55.98 -18.09 -11.00
C ALA A 344 -57.37 -17.42 -11.14
N VAL A 345 -57.75 -17.13 -12.38
CA VAL A 345 -58.97 -16.37 -12.73
C VAL A 345 -60.26 -17.01 -12.22
N TRP A 346 -60.28 -18.33 -11.99
CA TRP A 346 -61.45 -19.02 -11.44
C TRP A 346 -61.81 -18.57 -10.03
N VAL A 347 -60.82 -18.14 -9.22
CA VAL A 347 -61.00 -17.75 -7.81
C VAL A 347 -61.96 -16.54 -7.67
N PRO A 348 -61.70 -15.38 -8.32
CA PRO A 348 -62.61 -14.24 -8.25
C PRO A 348 -63.96 -14.51 -8.94
N ILE A 349 -63.98 -15.29 -10.03
CA ILE A 349 -65.23 -15.66 -10.71
C ILE A 349 -66.13 -16.47 -9.78
N LEU A 350 -65.59 -17.51 -9.15
CA LEU A 350 -66.36 -18.41 -8.30
C LEU A 350 -66.82 -17.69 -7.02
N ALA A 351 -65.98 -16.83 -6.43
CA ALA A 351 -66.39 -15.98 -5.31
C ALA A 351 -67.53 -15.02 -5.69
N THR A 352 -67.46 -14.40 -6.87
CA THR A 352 -68.51 -13.49 -7.37
C THR A 352 -69.82 -14.24 -7.63
N VAL A 353 -69.75 -15.42 -8.25
CA VAL A 353 -70.92 -16.27 -8.50
C VAL A 353 -71.56 -16.72 -7.19
N MET A 354 -70.77 -17.18 -6.21
CA MET A 354 -71.28 -17.62 -4.90
C MET A 354 -71.89 -16.46 -4.11
N LEU A 355 -71.33 -15.25 -4.20
CA LEU A 355 -71.92 -14.06 -3.59
C LEU A 355 -73.28 -13.72 -4.22
N LEU A 356 -73.38 -13.78 -5.55
CA LEU A 356 -74.65 -13.59 -6.26
C LEU A 356 -75.67 -14.67 -5.89
N GLU A 357 -75.24 -15.93 -5.77
CA GLU A 357 -76.08 -17.04 -5.34
C GLU A 357 -76.60 -16.85 -3.91
N TYR A 358 -75.74 -16.40 -2.98
CA TYR A 358 -76.13 -16.06 -1.62
C TYR A 358 -77.20 -14.96 -1.57
N LEU A 359 -77.01 -13.89 -2.35
CA LEU A 359 -77.96 -12.77 -2.45
C LEU A 359 -79.28 -13.21 -3.09
N ALA A 360 -79.23 -14.02 -4.16
CA ALA A 360 -80.42 -14.53 -4.84
C ALA A 360 -81.20 -15.51 -3.94
N ALA A 361 -80.51 -16.36 -3.19
CA ALA A 361 -81.11 -17.31 -2.25
C ALA A 361 -81.84 -16.62 -1.09
N ALA A 362 -81.40 -15.41 -0.70
CA ALA A 362 -82.08 -14.58 0.30
C ALA A 362 -83.49 -14.14 -0.14
N LEU A 363 -83.74 -14.10 -1.45
CA LEU A 363 -85.01 -13.68 -2.03
C LEU A 363 -86.00 -14.85 -2.24
N ILE A 364 -85.61 -16.09 -1.93
CA ILE A 364 -86.47 -17.28 -2.07
C ILE A 364 -87.30 -17.46 -0.79
N PRO A 365 -88.65 -17.41 -0.85
CA PRO A 365 -89.49 -17.58 0.32
C PRO A 365 -89.50 -19.03 0.83
N ASP A 366 -89.39 -19.20 2.16
CA ASP A 366 -89.44 -20.50 2.83
C ASP A 366 -90.80 -21.18 2.63
N LYS A 367 -90.80 -22.42 2.11
CA LYS A 367 -92.03 -23.22 1.96
C LYS A 367 -92.26 -24.03 3.23
N THR A 368 -93.35 -23.75 3.94
CA THR A 368 -93.91 -24.67 4.92
C THR A 368 -94.60 -25.81 4.16
N SER A 369 -94.10 -27.05 4.30
CA SER A 369 -94.85 -28.19 3.77
C SER A 369 -96.10 -28.36 4.64
N GLY A 370 -97.26 -28.26 4.00
CA GLY A 370 -98.56 -28.41 4.67
C GLY A 370 -98.69 -29.78 5.29
N GLY A 371 -98.37 -29.89 6.57
CA GLY A 371 -98.87 -30.98 7.42
C GLY A 371 -100.39 -30.87 7.44
N GLN A 372 -101.06 -31.90 6.90
CA GLN A 372 -102.51 -32.01 6.91
C GLN A 372 -103.06 -31.77 8.32
N PRO A 373 -103.99 -30.82 8.53
CA PRO A 373 -104.74 -30.76 9.78
C PRO A 373 -105.71 -31.95 9.81
N VAL A 374 -105.44 -32.97 10.63
CA VAL A 374 -106.46 -33.97 10.95
C VAL A 374 -107.46 -33.31 11.90
N GLN A 375 -108.60 -32.84 11.37
CA GLN A 375 -109.75 -32.45 12.19
C GLN A 375 -110.80 -33.57 12.23
N THR A 376 -110.84 -34.22 13.40
CA THR A 376 -111.99 -34.64 14.21
C THR A 376 -113.14 -35.45 13.60
N ASN A 377 -113.58 -36.47 14.35
CA ASN A 377 -115.00 -36.57 14.70
C ASN A 377 -115.14 -36.52 16.24
N PRO A 378 -116.06 -35.70 16.79
CA PRO A 378 -116.24 -35.57 18.23
C PRO A 378 -117.15 -36.68 18.77
N THR A 379 -116.58 -37.63 19.50
CA THR A 379 -117.29 -38.37 20.54
C THR A 379 -116.48 -38.22 21.82
N SER A 380 -117.05 -37.52 22.80
CA SER A 380 -116.47 -37.12 24.10
C SER A 380 -115.34 -36.08 24.03
N GLY A 381 -115.59 -34.93 24.66
CA GLY A 381 -114.69 -33.78 24.65
C GLY A 381 -113.42 -34.00 25.45
N THR A 382 -112.27 -33.93 24.78
CA THR A 382 -111.09 -33.09 25.09
C THR A 382 -109.89 -33.61 24.29
N GLY A 383 -109.63 -33.00 23.13
CA GLY A 383 -108.44 -33.28 22.31
C GLY A 383 -107.58 -32.04 22.19
N ILE A 384 -106.35 -32.09 22.71
CA ILE A 384 -105.30 -31.08 22.53
C ILE A 384 -104.57 -31.38 21.21
N THR A 385 -104.46 -30.40 20.32
CA THR A 385 -103.69 -30.51 19.06
C THR A 385 -102.41 -29.67 19.17
N LEU A 386 -101.23 -30.29 19.03
CA LEU A 386 -99.93 -29.61 18.91
C LEU A 386 -99.47 -29.64 17.44
N PRO A 387 -99.04 -28.52 16.84
CA PRO A 387 -98.56 -28.51 15.45
C PRO A 387 -97.04 -28.75 15.41
N PHE A 388 -96.61 -29.88 14.85
CA PHE A 388 -95.24 -30.07 14.38
C PHE A 388 -95.23 -29.98 12.84
N GLY A 389 -95.01 -28.78 12.30
CA GLY A 389 -94.71 -28.58 10.89
C GLY A 389 -93.21 -28.44 10.68
N VAL A 390 -92.60 -29.30 9.86
CA VAL A 390 -91.20 -29.16 9.45
C VAL A 390 -91.14 -28.13 8.32
N THR A 391 -90.56 -26.96 8.59
CA THR A 391 -90.32 -25.95 7.54
C THR A 391 -89.05 -26.33 6.78
N ILE A 392 -89.14 -26.58 5.46
CA ILE A 392 -87.97 -26.88 4.63
C ILE A 392 -87.57 -25.59 3.91
N SER A 393 -86.56 -24.92 4.47
CA SER A 393 -86.05 -23.63 3.99
C SER A 393 -85.01 -23.80 2.88
N TRP A 394 -85.48 -24.03 1.65
CA TRP A 394 -84.61 -24.20 0.48
C TRP A 394 -83.66 -23.01 0.24
N GLY A 395 -84.13 -21.78 0.46
CA GLY A 395 -83.29 -20.58 0.38
C GLY A 395 -82.15 -20.59 1.41
N ARG A 396 -82.43 -21.05 2.64
CA ARG A 396 -81.39 -21.15 3.69
C ARG A 396 -80.36 -22.23 3.41
N ILE A 397 -80.75 -23.34 2.76
CA ILE A 397 -79.80 -24.40 2.36
C ILE A 397 -78.82 -23.86 1.31
N LEU A 398 -79.32 -23.14 0.30
CA LEU A 398 -78.48 -22.50 -0.73
C LEU A 398 -77.59 -21.40 -0.14
N GLN A 399 -78.10 -20.60 0.79
CA GLN A 399 -77.29 -19.62 1.52
C GLN A 399 -76.18 -20.30 2.34
N ALA A 400 -76.48 -21.40 3.03
CA ALA A 400 -75.49 -22.14 3.81
C ALA A 400 -74.42 -22.76 2.89
N GLN A 401 -74.80 -23.25 1.71
CA GLN A 401 -73.88 -23.77 0.71
C GLN A 401 -72.97 -22.67 0.14
N ALA A 402 -73.54 -21.55 -0.29
CA ALA A 402 -72.79 -20.42 -0.83
C ALA A 402 -71.84 -19.82 0.23
N MET A 403 -72.30 -19.71 1.49
CA MET A 403 -71.46 -19.29 2.61
C MET A 403 -70.33 -20.28 2.88
N GLY A 404 -70.61 -21.59 2.85
CA GLY A 404 -69.61 -22.64 2.98
C GLY A 404 -68.57 -22.60 1.86
N ALA A 405 -68.99 -22.36 0.63
CA ALA A 405 -68.11 -22.19 -0.52
C ALA A 405 -67.23 -20.95 -0.39
N ILE A 406 -67.80 -19.80 0.00
CA ILE A 406 -67.04 -18.56 0.24
C ILE A 406 -66.03 -18.77 1.38
N MET A 407 -66.44 -19.38 2.50
CA MET A 407 -65.51 -19.70 3.60
C MET A 407 -64.39 -20.65 3.16
N LEU A 408 -64.70 -21.64 2.33
CA LEU A 408 -63.70 -22.57 1.81
C LEU A 408 -62.70 -21.85 0.90
N ILE A 409 -63.14 -20.89 0.09
CA ILE A 409 -62.27 -20.02 -0.70
C ILE A 409 -61.43 -19.13 0.24
N MET A 410 -62.02 -18.52 1.25
CA MET A 410 -61.30 -17.71 2.26
C MET A 410 -60.25 -18.52 3.02
N MET A 411 -60.54 -19.78 3.35
CA MET A 411 -59.60 -20.70 3.99
C MET A 411 -58.52 -21.20 3.02
N SER A 412 -58.79 -21.22 1.71
CA SER A 412 -57.82 -21.59 0.69
C SER A 412 -56.83 -20.48 0.36
N MET A 413 -57.16 -19.22 0.63
CA MET A 413 -56.29 -18.07 0.41
C MET A 413 -55.36 -17.87 1.62
N GLY A 414 -54.06 -18.00 1.39
CA GLY A 414 -53.03 -17.83 2.42
C GLY A 414 -52.15 -16.60 2.21
N SER A 415 -51.53 -16.13 3.29
CA SER A 415 -50.32 -15.33 3.17
C SER A 415 -49.18 -16.19 2.64
N ALA A 416 -48.40 -15.66 1.71
CA ALA A 416 -47.19 -16.30 1.23
C ALA A 416 -45.95 -15.62 1.81
N GLN A 417 -44.94 -16.43 2.10
CA GLN A 417 -43.68 -15.98 2.64
C GLN A 417 -42.55 -16.59 1.82
N TYR A 418 -41.73 -15.71 1.27
CA TYR A 418 -40.61 -16.05 0.41
C TYR A 418 -39.32 -15.55 1.05
N GLU A 419 -38.29 -16.37 0.99
CA GLU A 419 -36.93 -15.93 1.22
C GLU A 419 -36.18 -15.93 -0.09
N ILE A 420 -35.43 -14.87 -0.33
CA ILE A 420 -34.51 -14.83 -1.46
C ILE A 420 -33.12 -15.09 -0.93
N TRP A 421 -32.48 -16.07 -1.55
CA TRP A 421 -31.14 -16.51 -1.23
C TRP A 421 -30.25 -16.27 -2.44
N GLY A 422 -28.98 -15.95 -2.22
CA GLY A 422 -28.04 -15.71 -3.31
C GLY A 422 -26.61 -15.61 -2.81
N ILE A 423 -25.69 -15.39 -3.73
CA ILE A 423 -24.26 -15.19 -3.46
C ILE A 423 -24.01 -13.68 -3.53
N PRO A 424 -23.90 -12.98 -2.40
CA PRO A 424 -23.52 -11.58 -2.42
C PRO A 424 -22.07 -11.46 -2.88
N TYR A 425 -21.76 -10.42 -3.64
CA TYR A 425 -20.39 -10.19 -4.10
C TYR A 425 -20.06 -8.71 -4.12
N ASP A 426 -18.77 -8.43 -4.02
CA ASP A 426 -18.23 -7.08 -4.18
C ASP A 426 -16.99 -7.09 -5.08
N TYR A 427 -16.66 -5.94 -5.64
CA TYR A 427 -15.45 -5.77 -6.45
C TYR A 427 -14.37 -5.14 -5.58
N ALA A 428 -13.31 -5.90 -5.32
CA ALA A 428 -12.20 -5.45 -4.50
C ALA A 428 -10.87 -5.59 -5.26
N TYR A 429 -9.91 -4.73 -4.93
CA TYR A 429 -8.53 -4.94 -5.33
C TYR A 429 -7.97 -6.08 -4.46
N LEU A 430 -7.48 -7.13 -5.10
CA LEU A 430 -6.90 -8.26 -4.38
C LEU A 430 -5.40 -8.06 -4.18
N GLU A 431 -4.93 -8.42 -2.98
CA GLU A 431 -3.50 -8.59 -2.76
C GLU A 431 -3.06 -9.87 -3.45
N LYS A 432 -2.10 -9.73 -4.37
CA LYS A 432 -1.50 -10.83 -5.12
C LYS A 432 -0.01 -10.92 -4.77
N GLU A 433 0.57 -12.09 -4.97
CA GLU A 433 1.98 -12.34 -4.70
C GLU A 433 2.71 -12.83 -5.94
N SER A 434 3.93 -12.32 -6.11
CA SER A 434 4.91 -12.82 -7.06
C SER A 434 6.09 -13.39 -6.27
N ILE A 435 6.59 -14.56 -6.69
CA ILE A 435 7.65 -15.29 -5.99
C ILE A 435 8.80 -15.56 -6.96
N ALA A 436 9.99 -15.09 -6.59
CA ALA A 436 11.24 -15.48 -7.22
C ALA A 436 12.01 -16.43 -6.28
N ILE A 437 12.26 -17.66 -6.74
CA ILE A 437 12.98 -18.70 -5.99
C ILE A 437 14.09 -19.29 -6.88
N GLU A 438 15.18 -19.70 -6.25
CA GLU A 438 16.24 -20.45 -6.92
C GLU A 438 15.81 -21.90 -7.19
N GLU A 439 16.18 -22.43 -8.37
CA GLU A 439 15.75 -23.76 -8.81
C GLU A 439 16.47 -24.86 -8.01
N GLY A 440 15.74 -25.91 -7.64
CA GLY A 440 16.30 -27.11 -7.00
C GLY A 440 16.51 -27.03 -5.49
N LEU A 441 15.91 -26.04 -4.82
CA LEU A 441 15.92 -25.92 -3.36
C LEU A 441 14.86 -26.81 -2.70
N ASP A 442 15.25 -27.47 -1.61
CA ASP A 442 14.32 -28.19 -0.74
C ASP A 442 13.59 -27.21 0.20
N TYR A 443 12.36 -27.55 0.60
CA TYR A 443 11.49 -26.67 1.42
C TYR A 443 12.13 -26.22 2.75
N TRP A 444 12.99 -27.04 3.36
CA TRP A 444 13.67 -26.69 4.61
C TRP A 444 14.88 -25.77 4.43
N GLU A 445 15.36 -25.59 3.19
CA GLU A 445 16.44 -24.66 2.86
C GLU A 445 15.90 -23.28 2.48
N GLU A 446 14.57 -23.13 2.33
CA GLU A 446 13.92 -21.87 1.97
C GLU A 446 14.12 -20.81 3.07
N ASN A 447 14.82 -19.74 2.72
CA ASN A 447 14.99 -18.53 3.51
C ASN A 447 14.36 -17.35 2.76
N GLU A 448 13.20 -16.94 3.24
CA GLU A 448 12.30 -16.03 2.55
C GLU A 448 12.44 -14.56 3.02
N LYS A 449 12.46 -13.65 2.05
CA LYS A 449 12.25 -12.22 2.26
C LYS A 449 10.93 -11.77 1.61
N ALA A 450 10.01 -11.26 2.43
CA ALA A 450 8.76 -10.67 1.95
C ALA A 450 8.90 -9.14 1.80
N ILE A 451 8.46 -8.61 0.67
CA ILE A 451 8.41 -7.18 0.35
C ILE A 451 6.97 -6.85 -0.01
N LYS A 452 6.32 -5.95 0.73
CA LYS A 452 5.00 -5.44 0.38
C LYS A 452 5.13 -4.08 -0.29
N ASN A 453 4.56 -3.94 -1.49
CA ASN A 453 4.53 -2.68 -2.21
C ASN A 453 3.23 -2.52 -3.00
N ASP A 454 2.33 -1.71 -2.45
CA ASP A 454 0.98 -1.50 -2.98
C ASP A 454 0.94 -0.51 -4.16
N PHE A 455 2.08 0.08 -4.55
CA PHE A 455 2.15 0.93 -5.75
C PHE A 455 2.37 0.12 -7.03
N LEU A 456 2.75 -1.15 -6.91
CA LEU A 456 2.87 -2.07 -8.03
C LEU A 456 1.47 -2.55 -8.42
N GLY A 457 1.16 -2.50 -9.71
CA GLY A 457 -0.20 -2.74 -10.17
C GLY A 457 -0.34 -3.85 -11.22
N SER A 458 0.72 -4.63 -11.46
CA SER A 458 0.67 -5.75 -12.41
C SER A 458 1.68 -6.83 -12.06
N TYR A 459 1.37 -8.06 -12.46
CA TYR A 459 2.26 -9.20 -12.32
C TYR A 459 3.61 -8.98 -12.98
N GLU A 460 3.67 -8.47 -14.21
CA GLU A 460 4.95 -8.25 -14.91
C GLU A 460 5.89 -7.32 -14.12
N GLN A 461 5.34 -6.27 -13.51
CA GLN A 461 6.11 -5.35 -12.67
C GLN A 461 6.58 -6.03 -11.38
N ALA A 462 5.69 -6.76 -10.71
CA ALA A 462 6.02 -7.49 -9.48
C ALA A 462 7.07 -8.60 -9.73
N ASP A 463 6.95 -9.35 -10.81
CA ASP A 463 7.90 -10.38 -11.23
C ASP A 463 9.28 -9.77 -11.52
N SER A 464 9.32 -8.68 -12.29
CA SER A 464 10.58 -8.00 -12.59
C SER A 464 11.28 -7.48 -11.33
N LEU A 465 10.52 -6.97 -10.36
CA LEU A 465 11.06 -6.52 -9.08
C LEU A 465 11.52 -7.70 -8.23
N ALA A 466 10.75 -8.79 -8.17
CA ALA A 466 11.09 -9.99 -7.41
C ALA A 466 12.41 -10.60 -7.90
N ILE A 467 12.59 -10.70 -9.23
CA ILE A 467 13.85 -11.17 -9.84
C ILE A 467 15.01 -10.23 -9.51
N LEU A 468 14.82 -8.92 -9.67
CA LEU A 468 15.86 -7.92 -9.42
C LEU A 468 16.29 -7.93 -7.94
N GLU A 469 15.35 -7.98 -7.01
CA GLU A 469 15.63 -8.08 -5.57
C GLU A 469 16.28 -9.42 -5.21
N HIS A 470 15.88 -10.51 -5.85
CA HIS A 470 16.51 -11.82 -5.64
C HIS A 470 17.98 -11.81 -6.08
N ILE A 471 18.30 -11.26 -7.26
CA ILE A 471 19.69 -11.10 -7.74
C ILE A 471 20.48 -10.18 -6.80
N TRP A 472 19.86 -9.09 -6.33
CA TRP A 472 20.48 -8.17 -5.39
C TRP A 472 20.83 -8.84 -4.07
N GLU A 473 19.89 -9.55 -3.44
CA GLU A 473 20.12 -10.24 -2.17
C GLU A 473 21.12 -11.39 -2.30
N LYS A 474 21.07 -12.13 -3.41
CA LYS A 474 22.06 -13.17 -3.73
C LYS A 474 23.45 -12.58 -3.91
N SER A 475 23.57 -11.43 -4.58
CA SER A 475 24.86 -10.74 -4.73
C SER A 475 25.36 -10.23 -3.37
N ASN A 476 24.50 -9.59 -2.59
CA ASN A 476 24.78 -9.12 -1.22
C ASN A 476 25.19 -10.26 -0.27
N ALA A 477 24.79 -11.50 -0.58
CA ALA A 477 25.22 -12.69 0.15
C ALA A 477 26.72 -12.99 0.03
N TYR A 478 27.41 -12.45 -0.98
CA TYR A 478 28.85 -12.61 -1.21
C TYR A 478 29.61 -11.29 -0.97
N PRO A 479 29.75 -10.84 0.30
CA PRO A 479 30.46 -9.62 0.63
C PRO A 479 31.94 -9.73 0.24
N ARG A 480 32.52 -8.61 -0.17
CA ARG A 480 33.93 -8.44 -0.53
C ARG A 480 34.42 -7.12 0.04
N LYS A 481 35.70 -7.07 0.41
CA LYS A 481 36.37 -5.83 0.80
C LYS A 481 37.55 -5.58 -0.11
N LEU A 482 37.68 -4.36 -0.59
CA LEU A 482 38.75 -3.92 -1.48
C LEU A 482 39.44 -2.71 -0.87
N LEU A 483 40.76 -2.77 -0.68
CA LEU A 483 41.57 -1.63 -0.32
C LEU A 483 42.28 -1.12 -1.58
N LEU A 484 42.03 0.13 -1.96
CA LEU A 484 42.66 0.76 -3.11
C LEU A 484 43.26 2.13 -2.78
N ASP A 485 44.16 2.61 -3.63
CA ASP A 485 44.51 4.02 -3.68
C ASP A 485 43.23 4.84 -3.92
N ASP A 486 43.06 5.92 -3.17
CA ASP A 486 41.82 6.70 -3.21
C ASP A 486 41.51 7.23 -4.63
N ASP A 487 40.34 6.83 -5.13
CA ASP A 487 39.75 7.26 -6.40
C ASP A 487 38.51 8.11 -6.09
N LEU A 488 38.61 9.42 -6.35
CA LEU A 488 37.57 10.40 -6.06
C LEU A 488 36.33 10.27 -6.97
N ALA A 489 36.42 9.47 -8.03
CA ALA A 489 35.32 9.28 -8.97
C ALA A 489 34.30 8.24 -8.50
N LEU A 490 34.74 7.31 -7.64
CA LEU A 490 33.90 6.23 -7.13
C LEU A 490 32.86 6.76 -6.13
N GLU A 491 31.63 6.29 -6.28
CA GLU A 491 30.53 6.56 -5.36
C GLU A 491 29.90 5.25 -4.86
N ILE A 492 29.09 5.36 -3.80
CA ILE A 492 28.28 4.21 -3.36
C ILE A 492 27.34 3.83 -4.50
N GLY A 493 27.28 2.53 -4.76
CA GLY A 493 26.45 1.96 -5.78
C GLY A 493 27.13 1.80 -7.13
N ASP A 494 28.38 2.23 -7.30
CA ASP A 494 29.13 2.03 -8.55
C ASP A 494 29.58 0.56 -8.71
N ILE A 495 29.60 0.08 -9.96
CA ILE A 495 30.15 -1.24 -10.32
C ILE A 495 31.59 -1.03 -10.81
N ALA A 496 32.55 -1.51 -10.02
CA ALA A 496 33.95 -1.58 -10.38
C ALA A 496 34.30 -2.95 -10.97
N VAL A 497 35.04 -2.96 -12.07
CA VAL A 497 35.61 -4.19 -12.65
C VAL A 497 37.07 -4.29 -12.23
N LEU A 498 37.41 -5.40 -11.59
CA LEU A 498 38.76 -5.77 -11.23
C LEU A 498 39.55 -6.20 -12.50
N PRO A 499 40.89 -6.19 -12.46
CA PRO A 499 41.70 -6.58 -13.62
C PRO A 499 41.50 -8.05 -14.07
N ASP A 500 40.99 -8.92 -13.20
CA ASP A 500 40.58 -10.30 -13.54
C ASP A 500 39.21 -10.39 -14.25
N GLY A 501 38.56 -9.26 -14.50
CA GLY A 501 37.23 -9.18 -15.11
C GLY A 501 36.08 -9.38 -14.13
N ARG A 502 36.34 -9.59 -12.83
CA ARG A 502 35.27 -9.73 -11.83
C ARG A 502 34.62 -8.37 -11.56
N LYS A 503 33.29 -8.37 -11.45
CA LYS A 503 32.49 -7.20 -11.10
C LYS A 503 32.27 -7.13 -9.58
N PHE A 504 32.47 -5.95 -9.02
CA PHE A 504 32.31 -5.61 -7.61
C PHE A 504 31.40 -4.39 -7.49
N MET A 505 30.29 -4.51 -6.77
CA MET A 505 29.38 -3.41 -6.48
C MET A 505 29.77 -2.76 -5.15
N VAL A 506 29.99 -1.45 -5.14
CA VAL A 506 30.32 -0.69 -3.93
C VAL A 506 29.06 -0.48 -3.09
N SER A 507 29.05 -0.97 -1.85
CA SER A 507 27.95 -0.72 -0.90
C SER A 507 28.34 0.27 0.21
N GLY A 508 29.64 0.38 0.51
CA GLY A 508 30.17 1.28 1.52
C GLY A 508 31.57 1.75 1.20
N MET A 509 31.94 2.92 1.71
CA MET A 509 33.26 3.51 1.51
C MET A 509 33.76 4.11 2.82
N SER A 510 35.04 3.95 3.11
CA SER A 510 35.69 4.63 4.23
C SER A 510 37.17 4.88 3.95
N LYS A 511 37.71 5.97 4.51
CA LYS A 511 39.16 6.25 4.45
C LYS A 511 39.63 7.05 5.64
N ALA A 512 40.93 6.91 5.93
CA ALA A 512 41.64 7.77 6.86
C ALA A 512 42.48 8.76 6.06
N ILE A 513 42.31 10.05 6.32
CA ILE A 513 43.00 11.12 5.58
C ILE A 513 44.09 11.70 6.47
N ARG A 514 45.32 11.73 5.93
CA ARG A 514 46.51 12.32 6.54
C ARG A 514 47.17 13.27 5.54
N ARG A 515 47.84 14.31 6.05
CA ARG A 515 48.49 15.30 5.20
C ARG A 515 49.71 14.70 4.51
N GLY A 516 49.77 14.80 3.18
CA GLY A 516 50.92 14.38 2.38
C GLY A 516 51.01 12.86 2.12
N GLU A 517 50.08 12.07 2.66
CA GLU A 517 49.97 10.63 2.40
C GLU A 517 48.80 10.37 1.46
N VAL A 518 48.96 9.45 0.50
CA VAL A 518 47.85 9.00 -0.36
C VAL A 518 46.88 8.23 0.53
N PRO A 519 45.63 8.69 0.69
CA PRO A 519 44.68 7.98 1.53
C PRO A 519 44.36 6.64 0.88
N ILE A 520 44.28 5.60 1.71
CA ILE A 520 43.82 4.27 1.29
C ILE A 520 42.31 4.27 1.46
N LEU A 521 41.61 4.00 0.37
CA LEU A 521 40.17 3.88 0.30
C LEU A 521 39.77 2.43 0.54
N ALA A 522 39.04 2.19 1.62
CA ALA A 522 38.42 0.92 1.91
C ALA A 522 37.01 0.91 1.34
N LEU A 523 36.78 0.02 0.36
CA LEU A 523 35.47 -0.26 -0.20
C LEU A 523 34.91 -1.52 0.42
N ASP A 524 33.73 -1.39 1.00
CA ASP A 524 32.87 -2.51 1.34
C ASP A 524 31.87 -2.69 0.19
N GLY A 525 31.60 -3.94 -0.16
CA GLY A 525 30.73 -4.23 -1.29
C GLY A 525 30.48 -5.72 -1.41
N PHE A 526 30.06 -6.13 -2.60
CA PHE A 526 29.80 -7.54 -2.87
C PHE A 526 30.07 -7.89 -4.32
N LYS A 527 30.26 -9.19 -4.57
CA LYS A 527 30.46 -9.71 -5.91
C LYS A 527 29.15 -9.61 -6.69
N VAL A 528 29.19 -9.01 -7.87
CA VAL A 528 28.02 -8.99 -8.76
C VAL A 528 27.84 -10.37 -9.37
N MET A 529 26.70 -11.00 -9.11
CA MET A 529 26.32 -12.26 -9.73
C MET A 529 25.60 -11.95 -11.03
N THR A 530 26.17 -12.37 -12.15
CA THR A 530 25.43 -12.44 -13.42
C THR A 530 24.71 -13.79 -13.46
N PRO A 531 23.44 -13.84 -13.90
CA PRO A 531 22.71 -15.09 -14.07
C PRO A 531 23.37 -16.03 -15.08
#